data_AF-A0AAQ6A6C7-F1
#
_entry.id   AF-A0AAQ6A6C7-F1
#
_cell.length_a   1.000
_cell.length_b   1.000
_cell.length_c   1.000
_cell.angle_alpha   90.00
_cell.angle_beta   90.00
_cell.angle_gamma   90.00
#
_symmetry.space_group_name_H-M   'P 1'
#
loop_
_entity.id
_entity.type
_entity.pdbx_description
1 polymer ?
#
loop_
_entity_poly.entity_id
_entity_poly.type
_entity_poly.pdbx_seq_one_letter_code
_entity_poly.pdbx_strand_id
1 'polypeptide(L)'
;SSRMAFFKYLRSVKNQLVLFSTPLLLLPLPLVIGTREAECGYVIILMAVYWCTEVLPLAVTALLPALLFPLFGIMQSKDVCMQYLKDTNLLFVGGLMVAVAVEHWNLHKRIALRVLLLVGVRPALLMLGFMGVTAFLSMWISNTATTAMMVPIVQAVLEQLNNTDAEIPQILKKNVYSIINATVEAAKHKEAAEKLKMCKGMILCVCYSASIGGTATLTGTGPNLVLNGQMNQLFPENGDVINFASWFGFAFPNMIIMLTLAWLWLQFVFMGFNFKKTWGCGSVQTEKDIAAYNVIREQYRLLGPMSFGEINVLGIFILLVVGWFTRDPGFIDGWATVLFNSEAEYVTDATVAIFVAILLFVLPSKPPRFCSRRTRADIAPHQSAGPTPPLLTWKVAQKKLPWGIVLLLGGGFALAKGSEVSGLSQWMGNQMTPLQSIPPWAIAILLCLLLATFTECTSNVATATLFLPVLASMSQSIGINPLYIMVPCTLCTSFAFMLPVATPPNAIVFSYGYLKVADMAKTGFVMNIIGILCITLAINSWGRAMFDLDTFPAWANATGV
;
A
#
# COMPACT_ATOMS: atom_id res chain seq x y z
N SER A 1 20.15 -39.94 -4.53
CA SER A 1 20.81 -39.10 -3.51
C SER A 1 21.56 -37.90 -4.10
N SER A 2 22.48 -38.07 -5.07
CA SER A 2 23.30 -36.95 -5.60
C SER A 2 22.53 -35.89 -6.40
N ARG A 3 21.50 -36.24 -7.19
CA ARG A 3 20.66 -35.25 -7.89
C ARG A 3 19.94 -34.29 -6.94
N MET A 4 19.44 -34.81 -5.81
CA MET A 4 18.72 -34.03 -4.81
C MET A 4 19.67 -33.14 -3.98
N ALA A 5 20.91 -33.59 -3.75
CA ALA A 5 21.99 -32.79 -3.18
C ALA A 5 22.44 -31.67 -4.15
N PHE A 6 22.54 -31.97 -5.45
CA PHE A 6 22.85 -30.99 -6.49
C PHE A 6 21.77 -29.90 -6.58
N PHE A 7 20.48 -30.26 -6.58
CA PHE A 7 19.40 -29.26 -6.57
C PHE A 7 19.35 -28.43 -5.29
N LYS A 8 19.68 -29.02 -4.12
CA LYS A 8 19.80 -28.26 -2.86
C LYS A 8 21.01 -27.30 -2.89
N TYR A 9 22.15 -27.74 -3.43
CA TYR A 9 23.32 -26.90 -3.63
C TYR A 9 23.04 -25.78 -4.64
N LEU A 10 22.43 -26.08 -5.79
CA LEU A 10 22.02 -25.10 -6.79
C LEU A 10 21.05 -24.08 -6.21
N ARG A 11 20.12 -24.49 -5.33
CA ARG A 11 19.23 -23.59 -4.60
C ARG A 11 19.96 -22.71 -3.58
N SER A 12 21.02 -23.23 -2.96
CA SER A 12 21.89 -22.49 -2.03
C SER A 12 22.79 -21.48 -2.74
N VAL A 13 23.21 -21.77 -3.98
CA VAL A 13 24.09 -20.89 -4.78
C VAL A 13 23.28 -20.05 -5.78
N LYS A 14 21.96 -20.28 -5.93
CA LYS A 14 21.06 -19.58 -6.87
C LYS A 14 21.27 -18.06 -6.85
N ASN A 15 21.32 -17.46 -5.66
CA ASN A 15 21.46 -16.01 -5.53
C ASN A 15 22.85 -15.55 -5.99
N GLN A 16 23.91 -16.30 -5.67
CA GLN A 16 25.25 -15.98 -6.16
C GLN A 16 25.35 -16.15 -7.69
N LEU A 17 24.74 -17.20 -8.24
CA LEU A 17 24.67 -17.42 -9.68
C LEU A 17 23.99 -16.25 -10.37
N VAL A 18 22.78 -15.84 -9.95
CA VAL A 18 22.08 -14.68 -10.53
C VAL A 18 22.93 -13.42 -10.38
N LEU A 19 23.50 -13.17 -9.19
CA LEU A 19 24.29 -11.97 -8.92
C LEU A 19 25.45 -11.80 -9.91
N PHE A 20 26.24 -12.85 -10.13
CA PHE A 20 27.43 -12.76 -11.00
C PHE A 20 27.13 -13.03 -12.47
N SER A 21 26.25 -14.01 -12.78
CA SER A 21 25.96 -14.37 -14.16
C SER A 21 25.15 -13.30 -14.90
N THR A 22 24.22 -12.60 -14.25
CA THR A 22 23.37 -11.63 -14.94
C THR A 22 24.16 -10.46 -15.54
N PRO A 23 25.05 -9.76 -14.81
CA PRO A 23 25.96 -8.77 -15.40
C PRO A 23 26.77 -9.36 -16.56
N LEU A 24 27.40 -10.52 -16.37
CA LEU A 24 28.25 -11.18 -17.37
C LEU A 24 27.50 -11.51 -18.66
N LEU A 25 26.26 -11.99 -18.56
CA LEU A 25 25.42 -12.33 -19.70
C LEU A 25 24.92 -11.08 -20.44
N LEU A 26 24.75 -9.95 -19.74
CA LEU A 26 24.27 -8.70 -20.33
C LEU A 26 25.41 -7.81 -20.87
N LEU A 27 26.68 -8.09 -20.53
CA LEU A 27 27.86 -7.34 -21.01
C LEU A 27 27.95 -7.11 -22.54
N PRO A 28 27.43 -8.00 -23.42
CA PRO A 28 27.40 -7.70 -24.85
C PRO A 28 26.62 -6.43 -25.23
N LEU A 29 25.63 -6.01 -24.42
CA LEU A 29 24.88 -4.78 -24.67
C LEU A 29 25.81 -3.54 -24.65
N PRO A 30 26.51 -3.21 -23.55
CA PRO A 30 27.41 -2.06 -23.52
C PRO A 30 28.69 -2.28 -24.35
N LEU A 31 29.22 -3.50 -24.44
CA LEU A 31 30.54 -3.71 -25.07
C LEU A 31 30.50 -3.95 -26.59
N VAL A 32 29.45 -4.59 -27.11
CA VAL A 32 29.36 -4.96 -28.54
C VAL A 32 28.46 -3.99 -29.31
N ILE A 33 27.28 -3.67 -28.76
CA ILE A 33 26.36 -2.71 -29.41
C ILE A 33 26.86 -1.27 -29.16
N GLY A 34 27.24 -0.96 -27.92
CA GLY A 34 27.93 0.29 -27.57
C GLY A 34 27.14 1.57 -27.83
N THR A 35 25.82 1.49 -28.01
CA THR A 35 24.96 2.68 -28.09
C THR A 35 24.45 3.09 -26.72
N ARG A 36 24.09 4.37 -26.55
CA ARG A 36 23.57 4.89 -25.28
C ARG A 36 22.30 4.18 -24.84
N GLU A 37 21.45 3.79 -25.78
CA GLU A 37 20.23 3.01 -25.53
C GLU A 37 20.58 1.61 -24.98
N ALA A 38 21.60 0.95 -25.55
CA ALA A 38 22.03 -0.38 -25.11
C ALA A 38 22.69 -0.34 -23.71
N GLU A 39 23.49 0.69 -23.42
CA GLU A 39 24.08 0.92 -22.10
C GLU A 39 23.00 1.20 -21.04
N CYS A 40 22.00 2.02 -21.37
CA CYS A 40 20.87 2.27 -20.48
C CYS A 40 20.03 0.99 -20.28
N GLY A 41 19.76 0.27 -21.38
CA GLY A 41 19.05 -1.01 -21.38
C GLY A 41 19.74 -2.07 -20.51
N TYR A 42 21.08 -2.11 -20.53
CA TYR A 42 21.86 -2.97 -19.63
C TYR A 42 21.53 -2.70 -18.16
N VAL A 43 21.54 -1.43 -17.73
CA VAL A 43 21.23 -1.07 -16.34
C VAL A 43 19.80 -1.41 -15.97
N ILE A 44 18.83 -1.12 -16.85
CA ILE A 44 17.41 -1.42 -16.61
C ILE A 44 17.17 -2.92 -16.50
N ILE A 45 17.68 -3.72 -17.44
CA ILE A 45 17.49 -5.18 -17.42
C ILE A 45 18.18 -5.78 -16.21
N LEU A 46 19.39 -5.32 -15.87
CA LEU A 46 20.10 -5.75 -14.67
C LEU A 46 19.29 -5.47 -13.40
N MET A 47 18.79 -4.25 -13.26
CA MET A 47 17.94 -3.86 -12.13
C MET A 47 16.62 -4.63 -12.10
N ALA A 48 15.98 -4.85 -13.26
CA ALA A 48 14.77 -5.63 -13.37
C ALA A 48 14.98 -7.07 -12.86
N VAL A 49 16.04 -7.74 -13.32
CA VAL A 49 16.37 -9.09 -12.84
C VAL A 49 16.65 -9.07 -11.34
N TYR A 50 17.41 -8.09 -10.83
CA TYR A 50 17.74 -8.01 -9.41
C TYR A 50 16.54 -7.69 -8.52
N TRP A 51 15.61 -6.85 -8.96
CA TRP A 51 14.37 -6.58 -8.25
C TRP A 51 13.39 -7.75 -8.29
N CYS A 52 13.26 -8.45 -9.44
CA CYS A 52 12.39 -9.63 -9.56
C CYS A 52 12.93 -10.84 -8.78
N THR A 53 14.25 -10.98 -8.67
CA THR A 53 14.88 -12.09 -7.96
C THR A 53 15.20 -11.78 -6.50
N GLU A 54 15.12 -10.51 -6.12
CA GLU A 54 15.53 -9.97 -4.81
C GLU A 54 16.93 -10.46 -4.38
N VAL A 55 17.84 -10.61 -5.35
CA VAL A 55 19.21 -11.10 -5.10
C VAL A 55 20.03 -10.13 -4.25
N LEU A 56 19.73 -8.84 -4.38
CA LEU A 56 20.21 -7.75 -3.53
C LEU A 56 19.00 -7.05 -2.88
N PRO A 57 19.17 -6.42 -1.70
CA PRO A 57 18.14 -5.59 -1.12
C PRO A 57 17.67 -4.53 -2.11
N LEU A 58 16.36 -4.33 -2.22
CA LEU A 58 15.73 -3.42 -3.20
C LEU A 58 16.37 -2.02 -3.25
N ALA A 59 16.75 -1.49 -2.08
CA ALA A 59 17.41 -0.20 -1.93
C ALA A 59 18.85 -0.17 -2.48
N VAL A 60 19.58 -1.29 -2.39
CA VAL A 60 20.95 -1.39 -2.91
C VAL A 60 20.91 -1.51 -4.43
N THR A 61 20.00 -2.32 -4.96
CA THR A 61 19.73 -2.38 -6.41
C THR A 61 19.35 -1.00 -6.95
N ALA A 62 18.55 -0.25 -6.20
CA ALA A 62 18.14 1.10 -6.58
C ALA A 62 19.30 2.10 -6.66
N LEU A 63 20.46 1.84 -6.06
CA LEU A 63 21.65 2.70 -6.16
C LEU A 63 22.49 2.41 -7.41
N LEU A 64 22.21 1.33 -8.16
CA LEU A 64 22.95 0.99 -9.38
C LEU A 64 22.99 2.12 -10.42
N PRO A 65 21.92 2.89 -10.68
CA PRO A 65 21.99 4.03 -11.60
C PRO A 65 23.00 5.09 -11.18
N ALA A 66 23.15 5.35 -9.86
CA ALA A 66 24.11 6.33 -9.34
C ALA A 66 25.56 5.94 -9.62
N LEU A 67 25.82 4.63 -9.75
CA LEU A 67 27.13 4.09 -10.12
C LEU A 67 27.29 3.96 -11.64
N LEU A 68 26.34 3.30 -12.31
CA LEU A 68 26.49 2.83 -13.68
C LEU A 68 26.22 3.91 -14.73
N PHE A 69 25.30 4.85 -14.49
CA PHE A 69 25.02 5.90 -15.47
C PHE A 69 26.18 6.87 -15.71
N PRO A 70 26.91 7.32 -14.66
CA PRO A 70 28.12 8.10 -14.89
C PRO A 70 29.24 7.28 -15.55
N LEU A 71 29.38 6.00 -15.19
CA LEU A 71 30.41 5.12 -15.76
C LEU A 71 30.19 4.86 -17.26
N PHE A 72 28.95 4.70 -17.70
CA PHE A 72 28.60 4.56 -19.11
C PHE A 72 28.42 5.91 -19.83
N GLY A 73 28.63 7.05 -19.16
CA GLY A 73 28.50 8.36 -19.81
C GLY A 73 27.07 8.70 -20.26
N ILE A 74 26.06 8.09 -19.64
CA ILE A 74 24.62 8.35 -19.90
C ILE A 74 24.19 9.66 -19.25
N MET A 75 24.57 9.87 -17.98
CA MET A 75 24.23 11.07 -17.20
C MET A 75 25.40 11.47 -16.29
N GLN A 76 25.56 12.77 -16.03
CA GLN A 76 26.56 13.25 -15.07
C GLN A 76 26.18 12.84 -13.65
N SER A 77 27.17 12.55 -12.80
CA SER A 77 26.94 12.11 -11.42
C SER A 77 26.03 13.05 -10.63
N LYS A 78 26.20 14.37 -10.76
CA LYS A 78 25.34 15.38 -10.12
C LYS A 78 23.87 15.23 -10.54
N ASP A 79 23.62 15.04 -11.83
CA ASP A 79 22.27 14.93 -12.39
C ASP A 79 21.56 13.66 -11.95
N VAL A 80 22.32 12.57 -11.82
CA VAL A 80 21.79 11.31 -11.27
C VAL A 80 21.45 11.47 -9.79
N CYS A 81 22.32 12.09 -8.99
CA CYS A 81 22.07 12.32 -7.57
C CYS A 81 20.82 13.19 -7.32
N MET A 82 20.55 14.19 -8.16
CA MET A 82 19.34 15.02 -8.07
C MET A 82 18.04 14.21 -8.24
N GLN A 83 18.09 13.02 -8.86
CA GLN A 83 16.92 12.15 -8.99
C GLN A 83 16.55 11.46 -7.66
N TYR A 84 17.46 11.36 -6.69
CA TYR A 84 17.19 10.71 -5.41
C TYR A 84 16.55 11.62 -4.36
N LEU A 85 16.54 12.93 -4.59
CA LEU A 85 15.98 13.94 -3.66
C LEU A 85 14.98 14.84 -4.37
N LYS A 86 14.06 14.23 -5.13
CA LYS A 86 12.94 14.91 -5.78
C LYS A 86 11.86 15.33 -4.77
N ASP A 87 11.00 16.25 -5.20
CA ASP A 87 9.85 16.74 -4.42
C ASP A 87 8.98 15.57 -3.88
N THR A 88 8.65 14.61 -4.74
CA THR A 88 7.87 13.41 -4.35
C THR A 88 8.56 12.57 -3.26
N ASN A 89 9.89 12.52 -3.24
CA ASN A 89 10.63 11.84 -2.16
C ASN A 89 10.49 12.59 -0.83
N LEU A 90 10.50 13.93 -0.85
CA LEU A 90 10.27 14.74 0.34
C LEU A 90 8.83 14.64 0.84
N LEU A 91 7.84 14.62 -0.08
CA LEU A 91 6.45 14.32 0.25
C LEU A 91 6.32 12.99 1.00
N PHE A 92 6.98 11.95 0.49
CA PHE A 92 6.96 10.64 1.12
C PHE A 92 7.61 10.63 2.49
N VAL A 93 8.79 11.26 2.64
CA VAL A 93 9.49 11.37 3.93
C VAL A 93 8.62 12.09 4.96
N GLY A 94 8.01 13.23 4.60
CA GLY A 94 7.11 13.98 5.48
C GLY A 94 5.88 13.17 5.89
N GLY A 95 5.21 12.53 4.92
CA GLY A 95 4.05 11.66 5.16
C GLY A 95 4.38 10.48 6.09
N LEU A 96 5.52 9.83 5.88
CA LEU A 96 5.97 8.74 6.75
C LEU A 96 6.33 9.21 8.16
N MET A 97 6.91 10.40 8.34
CA MET A 97 7.16 10.94 9.67
C MET A 97 5.87 11.14 10.46
N VAL A 98 4.81 11.61 9.80
CA VAL A 98 3.48 11.76 10.39
C VAL A 98 2.87 10.41 10.71
N ALA A 99 2.94 9.44 9.80
CA ALA A 99 2.49 8.06 10.04
C ALA A 99 3.21 7.44 11.25
N VAL A 100 4.54 7.62 11.35
CA VAL A 100 5.36 7.15 12.47
C VAL A 100 4.95 7.82 13.78
N ALA A 101 4.59 9.11 13.78
CA ALA A 101 4.10 9.79 14.98
C ALA A 101 2.72 9.25 15.41
N VAL A 102 1.79 9.07 14.47
CA VAL A 102 0.48 8.43 14.72
C VAL A 102 0.65 7.01 15.28
N GLU A 103 1.65 6.27 14.79
CA GLU A 103 2.00 4.95 15.30
C GLU A 103 2.61 5.02 16.71
N HIS A 104 3.58 5.91 16.93
CA HIS A 104 4.30 6.06 18.19
C HIS A 104 3.37 6.40 19.36
N TRP A 105 2.34 7.22 19.09
CA TRP A 105 1.35 7.65 20.08
C TRP A 105 0.15 6.69 20.21
N ASN A 106 0.15 5.55 19.53
CA ASN A 106 -0.96 4.57 19.52
C ASN A 106 -2.33 5.15 19.13
N LEU A 107 -2.35 6.31 18.45
CA LEU A 107 -3.57 6.99 18.04
C LEU A 107 -4.38 6.14 17.05
N HIS A 108 -3.68 5.52 16.09
CA HIS A 108 -4.23 4.54 15.16
C HIS A 108 -4.97 3.39 15.85
N LYS A 109 -4.38 2.77 16.89
CA LYS A 109 -5.02 1.69 17.68
C LYS A 109 -6.29 2.17 18.38
N ARG A 110 -6.28 3.40 18.93
CA ARG A 110 -7.46 4.00 19.57
C ARG A 110 -8.60 4.21 18.57
N ILE A 111 -8.29 4.76 17.40
CA ILE A 111 -9.28 4.98 16.32
C ILE A 111 -9.86 3.63 15.88
N ALA A 112 -8.99 2.64 15.65
CA ALA A 112 -9.38 1.31 15.21
C ALA A 112 -10.40 0.65 16.16
N LEU A 113 -10.05 0.56 17.44
CA LEU A 113 -10.89 -0.08 18.45
C LEU A 113 -12.19 0.69 18.68
N ARG A 114 -12.16 2.02 18.63
CA ARG A 114 -13.38 2.84 18.77
C ARG A 114 -14.36 2.58 17.63
N VAL A 115 -13.88 2.46 16.39
CA VAL A 115 -14.75 2.14 15.24
C VAL A 115 -15.29 0.72 15.36
N LEU A 116 -14.47 -0.27 15.75
CA LEU A 116 -14.94 -1.64 15.96
C LEU A 116 -16.02 -1.73 17.06
N LEU A 117 -15.92 -0.92 18.11
CA LEU A 117 -16.95 -0.82 19.15
C LEU A 117 -18.28 -0.23 18.64
N LEU A 118 -18.23 0.61 17.59
CA LEU A 118 -19.42 1.20 16.97
C LEU A 118 -20.10 0.25 15.98
N VAL A 119 -19.33 -0.49 15.18
CA VAL A 119 -19.84 -1.42 14.17
C VAL A 119 -20.50 -2.66 14.82
N GLY A 120 -19.97 -3.09 15.96
CA GLY A 120 -20.45 -4.27 16.69
C GLY A 120 -19.80 -5.58 16.25
N VAL A 121 -20.35 -6.68 16.75
CA VAL A 121 -19.68 -7.99 16.85
C VAL A 121 -20.30 -9.11 16.00
N ARG A 122 -21.39 -8.82 15.28
CA ARG A 122 -22.00 -9.80 14.38
C ARG A 122 -21.01 -10.18 13.28
N PRO A 123 -20.75 -11.46 12.97
CA PRO A 123 -19.63 -11.87 12.11
C PRO A 123 -19.48 -11.11 10.78
N ALA A 124 -20.57 -10.84 10.07
CA ALA A 124 -20.51 -10.13 8.80
C ALA A 124 -20.31 -8.61 8.92
N LEU A 125 -20.91 -7.98 9.94
CA LEU A 125 -20.67 -6.57 10.27
C LEU A 125 -19.28 -6.39 10.88
N LEU A 126 -18.82 -7.36 11.67
CA LEU A 126 -17.48 -7.41 12.23
C LEU A 126 -16.44 -7.55 11.12
N MET A 127 -16.68 -8.37 10.09
CA MET A 127 -15.84 -8.41 8.89
C MET A 127 -15.81 -7.04 8.21
N LEU A 128 -16.96 -6.41 7.98
CA LEU A 128 -17.03 -5.06 7.40
C LEU A 128 -16.29 -4.03 8.25
N GLY A 129 -16.41 -4.12 9.58
CA GLY A 129 -15.73 -3.26 10.54
C GLY A 129 -14.21 -3.44 10.47
N PHE A 130 -13.73 -4.68 10.45
CA PHE A 130 -12.31 -4.97 10.25
C PHE A 130 -11.83 -4.45 8.89
N MET A 131 -12.57 -4.68 7.82
CA MET A 131 -12.20 -4.21 6.48
C MET A 131 -12.15 -2.69 6.39
N GLY A 132 -13.20 -2.00 6.85
CA GLY A 132 -13.30 -0.54 6.83
C GLY A 132 -12.22 0.15 7.68
N VAL A 133 -11.98 -0.35 8.90
CA VAL A 133 -10.92 0.18 9.76
C VAL A 133 -9.54 -0.08 9.17
N THR A 134 -9.30 -1.29 8.68
CA THR A 134 -8.01 -1.64 8.07
C THR A 134 -7.76 -0.77 6.84
N ALA A 135 -8.74 -0.63 5.95
CA ALA A 135 -8.62 0.21 4.77
C ALA A 135 -8.35 1.67 5.13
N PHE A 136 -9.13 2.25 6.05
CA PHE A 136 -8.94 3.62 6.51
C PHE A 136 -7.55 3.86 7.09
N LEU A 137 -7.06 2.98 7.96
CA LEU A 137 -5.71 3.11 8.52
C LEU A 137 -4.63 2.98 7.46
N SER A 138 -4.83 2.09 6.49
CA SER A 138 -3.87 1.88 5.40
C SER A 138 -3.78 3.05 4.42
N MET A 139 -4.75 3.96 4.40
CA MET A 139 -4.63 5.21 3.63
C MET A 139 -3.53 6.13 4.20
N TRP A 140 -3.26 6.05 5.49
CA TRP A 140 -2.40 7.03 6.18
C TRP A 140 -1.11 6.40 6.70
N ILE A 141 -1.12 5.09 6.87
CA ILE A 141 -0.05 4.27 7.43
C ILE A 141 0.29 3.17 6.42
N SER A 142 1.51 2.64 6.46
CA SER A 142 1.89 1.53 5.59
C SER A 142 1.00 0.29 5.75
N ASN A 143 0.69 -0.38 4.63
CA ASN A 143 -0.10 -1.62 4.58
C ASN A 143 0.41 -2.69 5.55
N THR A 144 1.74 -2.82 5.65
CA THR A 144 2.42 -3.77 6.54
C THR A 144 2.14 -3.48 8.01
N ALA A 145 2.31 -2.24 8.44
CA ALA A 145 2.09 -1.84 9.83
C ALA A 145 0.61 -1.98 10.22
N THR A 146 -0.29 -1.56 9.32
CA THR A 146 -1.74 -1.70 9.53
C THR A 146 -2.14 -3.17 9.69
N THR A 147 -1.64 -4.06 8.84
CA THR A 147 -1.92 -5.51 8.94
C THR A 147 -1.32 -6.10 10.22
N ALA A 148 -0.06 -5.79 10.54
CA ALA A 148 0.61 -6.27 11.76
C ALA A 148 -0.13 -5.86 13.04
N MET A 149 -0.79 -4.69 13.04
CA MET A 149 -1.63 -4.25 14.15
C MET A 149 -2.99 -4.95 14.18
N MET A 150 -3.66 -5.08 13.03
CA MET A 150 -5.03 -5.59 12.96
C MET A 150 -5.11 -7.09 13.20
N VAL A 151 -4.13 -7.88 12.75
CA VAL A 151 -4.21 -9.34 12.84
C VAL A 151 -4.28 -9.87 14.29
N PRO A 152 -3.46 -9.41 15.25
CA PRO A 152 -3.62 -9.79 16.65
C PRO A 152 -5.00 -9.45 17.23
N ILE A 153 -5.61 -8.34 16.82
CA ILE A 153 -6.95 -7.93 17.26
C ILE A 153 -8.00 -8.91 16.69
N VAL A 154 -7.91 -9.20 15.39
CA VAL A 154 -8.80 -10.17 14.73
C VAL A 154 -8.67 -11.54 15.39
N GLN A 155 -7.45 -12.00 15.66
CA GLN A 155 -7.21 -13.28 16.32
C GLN A 155 -7.83 -13.33 17.72
N ALA A 156 -7.60 -12.31 18.55
CA ALA A 156 -8.18 -12.26 19.90
C ALA A 156 -9.71 -12.33 19.88
N VAL A 157 -10.34 -11.72 18.87
CA VAL A 157 -11.79 -11.78 18.68
C VAL A 157 -12.23 -13.16 18.15
N LEU A 158 -11.50 -13.74 17.19
CA LEU A 158 -11.79 -15.07 16.65
C LEU A 158 -11.66 -16.18 17.70
N GLU A 159 -10.66 -16.11 18.57
CA GLU A 159 -10.48 -17.05 19.68
C GLU A 159 -11.69 -17.05 20.62
N GLN A 160 -12.24 -15.87 20.92
CA GLN A 160 -13.42 -15.75 21.77
C GLN A 160 -14.70 -16.24 21.11
N LEU A 161 -14.85 -16.00 19.80
CA LEU A 161 -15.96 -16.56 19.03
C LEU A 161 -15.90 -18.10 18.94
N ASN A 162 -14.71 -18.69 19.05
CA ASN A 162 -14.50 -20.13 18.93
C ASN A 162 -14.45 -20.89 20.27
N ASN A 163 -13.97 -20.27 21.35
CA ASN A 163 -13.65 -20.96 22.62
C ASN A 163 -14.85 -21.20 23.55
N THR A 164 -16.05 -20.67 23.27
CA THR A 164 -17.22 -20.84 24.15
C THR A 164 -18.02 -22.13 23.93
N ASP A 165 -17.49 -23.13 23.21
CA ASP A 165 -18.19 -24.42 22.97
C ASP A 165 -17.58 -25.61 23.73
N ALA A 166 -16.75 -25.36 24.75
CA ALA A 166 -15.99 -26.40 25.46
C ALA A 166 -16.49 -26.69 26.89
N GLU A 167 -17.79 -26.66 27.17
CA GLU A 167 -18.33 -27.31 28.37
C GLU A 167 -19.63 -28.06 28.03
N ILE A 168 -19.51 -29.32 27.62
CA ILE A 168 -20.61 -30.28 27.75
C ILE A 168 -20.51 -30.83 29.17
N PRO A 169 -21.52 -30.63 30.04
CA PRO A 169 -21.55 -31.24 31.37
C PRO A 169 -21.35 -32.75 31.25
N GLN A 170 -20.39 -33.30 32.00
CA GLN A 170 -20.01 -34.73 31.99
C GLN A 170 -21.14 -35.72 32.34
N ILE A 171 -22.37 -35.25 32.56
CA ILE A 171 -23.46 -36.00 33.18
C ILE A 171 -24.27 -36.85 32.16
N LEU A 172 -24.15 -36.61 30.84
CA LEU A 172 -24.92 -37.34 29.81
C LEU A 172 -24.10 -38.37 28.99
N LYS A 173 -22.99 -38.89 29.53
CA LYS A 173 -22.13 -39.85 28.80
C LYS A 173 -22.49 -41.33 28.93
N LYS A 174 -23.55 -41.71 29.65
CA LYS A 174 -23.95 -43.12 29.80
C LYS A 174 -25.31 -43.38 29.16
N ASN A 175 -25.28 -44.19 28.09
CA ASN A 175 -26.37 -45.04 27.57
C ASN A 175 -27.09 -44.69 26.25
N VAL A 176 -26.44 -44.07 25.26
CA VAL A 176 -26.83 -44.23 23.83
C VAL A 176 -25.60 -44.12 22.90
N TYR A 177 -24.68 -45.09 22.94
CA TYR A 177 -23.39 -45.02 22.23
C TYR A 177 -23.21 -46.15 21.21
N SER A 178 -23.67 -45.93 19.98
CA SER A 178 -23.10 -46.58 18.77
C SER A 178 -23.58 -45.94 17.46
N ILE A 179 -24.84 -45.50 17.37
CA ILE A 179 -25.41 -44.86 16.16
C ILE A 179 -25.28 -43.32 16.19
N ILE A 180 -25.22 -42.73 17.39
CA ILE A 180 -25.08 -41.29 17.60
C ILE A 180 -23.64 -40.80 17.31
N ASN A 181 -22.62 -41.67 17.38
CA ASN A 181 -21.23 -41.25 17.19
C ASN A 181 -20.95 -40.75 15.77
N ALA A 182 -21.41 -41.45 14.73
CA ALA A 182 -21.13 -41.03 13.35
C ALA A 182 -21.83 -39.71 12.98
N THR A 183 -23.05 -39.49 13.46
CA THR A 183 -23.80 -38.25 13.22
C THR A 183 -23.27 -37.09 14.06
N VAL A 184 -22.87 -37.33 15.31
CA VAL A 184 -22.24 -36.33 16.18
C VAL A 184 -20.81 -36.00 15.74
N GLU A 185 -20.02 -36.97 15.29
CA GLU A 185 -18.70 -36.73 14.69
C GLU A 185 -18.84 -35.95 13.38
N ALA A 186 -19.77 -36.34 12.49
CA ALA A 186 -20.04 -35.58 11.27
C ALA A 186 -20.50 -34.15 11.57
N ALA A 187 -21.35 -33.93 12.59
CA ALA A 187 -21.78 -32.61 13.03
C ALA A 187 -20.62 -31.78 13.60
N LYS A 188 -19.76 -32.37 14.45
CA LYS A 188 -18.55 -31.72 14.98
C LYS A 188 -17.55 -31.37 13.89
N HIS A 189 -17.34 -32.27 12.93
CA HIS A 189 -16.48 -32.01 11.77
C HIS A 189 -17.03 -30.88 10.90
N LYS A 190 -18.35 -30.82 10.70
CA LYS A 190 -19.02 -29.74 9.97
C LYS A 190 -18.88 -28.40 10.70
N GLU A 191 -19.10 -28.38 12.01
CA GLU A 191 -18.96 -27.17 12.84
C GLU A 191 -17.51 -26.66 12.88
N ALA A 192 -16.54 -27.56 13.04
CA ALA A 192 -15.12 -27.21 12.99
C ALA A 192 -14.69 -26.67 11.62
N ALA A 193 -15.24 -27.24 10.53
CA ALA A 193 -15.01 -26.74 9.18
C ALA A 193 -15.60 -25.34 8.96
N GLU A 194 -16.80 -25.07 9.48
CA GLU A 194 -17.44 -23.74 9.44
C GLU A 194 -16.64 -22.70 10.24
N LYS A 195 -16.16 -23.05 11.44
CA LYS A 195 -15.29 -22.18 12.27
C LYS A 195 -13.98 -21.85 11.55
N LEU A 196 -13.32 -22.85 10.97
CA LEU A 196 -12.09 -22.63 10.20
C LEU A 196 -12.34 -21.75 8.97
N LYS A 197 -13.46 -21.95 8.27
CA LYS A 197 -13.86 -21.14 7.12
C LYS A 197 -14.07 -19.67 7.50
N MET A 198 -14.73 -19.42 8.62
CA MET A 198 -14.90 -18.07 9.18
C MET A 198 -13.54 -17.43 9.53
N CYS A 199 -12.65 -18.16 10.22
CA CYS A 199 -11.32 -17.64 10.57
C CYS A 199 -10.51 -17.25 9.33
N LYS A 200 -10.52 -18.10 8.29
CA LYS A 200 -9.87 -17.80 7.00
C LYS A 200 -10.40 -16.52 6.39
N GLY A 201 -11.73 -16.35 6.33
CA GLY A 201 -12.36 -15.16 5.77
C GLY A 201 -12.01 -13.88 6.53
N MET A 202 -12.03 -13.93 7.86
CA MET A 202 -11.74 -12.78 8.73
C MET A 202 -10.27 -12.36 8.70
N ILE A 203 -9.35 -13.31 8.51
CA ILE A 203 -7.92 -13.00 8.37
C ILE A 203 -7.61 -12.46 6.96
N LEU A 204 -8.19 -13.04 5.90
CA LEU A 204 -8.01 -12.55 4.53
C LEU A 204 -8.61 -11.16 4.32
N CYS A 205 -9.72 -10.84 4.99
CA CYS A 205 -10.34 -9.53 4.85
C CYS A 205 -9.38 -8.41 5.29
N VAL A 206 -8.53 -8.63 6.28
CA VAL A 206 -7.52 -7.66 6.74
C VAL A 206 -6.46 -7.43 5.68
N CYS A 207 -5.76 -8.46 5.18
CA CYS A 207 -4.68 -8.25 4.23
C CYS A 207 -5.18 -7.62 2.92
N TYR A 208 -6.35 -8.04 2.42
CA TYR A 208 -6.94 -7.43 1.23
C TYR A 208 -7.35 -5.99 1.48
N SER A 209 -7.95 -5.68 2.64
CA SER A 209 -8.35 -4.31 2.97
C SER A 209 -7.16 -3.38 3.19
N ALA A 210 -6.03 -3.88 3.71
CA ALA A 210 -4.82 -3.09 3.82
C ALA A 210 -4.29 -2.70 2.43
N SER A 211 -4.17 -3.66 1.51
CA SER A 211 -3.73 -3.38 0.15
C SER A 211 -4.71 -2.48 -0.62
N ILE A 212 -6.02 -2.70 -0.50
CA ILE A 212 -7.05 -1.85 -1.10
C ILE A 212 -6.99 -0.44 -0.51
N GLY A 213 -6.96 -0.31 0.82
CA GLY A 213 -6.92 0.99 1.51
C GLY A 213 -5.72 1.85 1.16
N GLY A 214 -4.55 1.23 0.99
CA GLY A 214 -3.33 1.92 0.58
C GLY A 214 -3.42 2.61 -0.78
N THR A 215 -4.39 2.25 -1.63
CA THR A 215 -4.56 2.87 -2.95
C THR A 215 -5.22 4.25 -2.91
N ALA A 216 -5.97 4.58 -1.86
CA ALA A 216 -6.87 5.75 -1.86
C ALA A 216 -6.14 7.10 -1.78
N THR A 217 -4.99 7.16 -1.14
CA THR A 217 -4.21 8.39 -0.93
C THR A 217 -2.84 8.25 -1.57
N LEU A 218 -2.21 9.38 -1.89
CA LEU A 218 -0.90 9.37 -2.53
C LEU A 218 0.17 8.75 -1.64
N THR A 219 0.14 9.00 -0.34
CA THR A 219 1.11 8.47 0.64
C THR A 219 0.78 7.07 1.16
N GLY A 220 -0.35 6.48 0.79
CA GLY A 220 -0.80 5.19 1.33
C GLY A 220 0.09 4.02 0.90
N THR A 221 0.53 4.00 -0.36
CA THR A 221 1.38 2.94 -0.91
C THR A 221 2.47 3.49 -1.84
N GLY A 222 3.60 2.80 -1.90
CA GLY A 222 4.76 3.21 -2.69
C GLY A 222 4.48 3.41 -4.20
N PRO A 223 3.72 2.53 -4.89
CA PRO A 223 3.41 2.72 -6.31
C PRO A 223 2.73 4.04 -6.64
N ASN A 224 1.85 4.56 -5.78
CA ASN A 224 1.17 5.84 -5.99
C ASN A 224 2.18 6.99 -6.08
N LEU A 225 3.20 6.95 -5.23
CA LEU A 225 4.29 7.93 -5.24
C LEU A 225 5.24 7.73 -6.41
N VAL A 226 5.49 6.48 -6.82
CA VAL A 226 6.22 6.20 -8.06
C VAL A 226 5.50 6.89 -9.21
N LEU A 227 4.19 6.69 -9.37
CA LEU A 227 3.42 7.34 -10.43
C LEU A 227 3.54 8.86 -10.36
N ASN A 228 3.28 9.48 -9.21
CA ASN A 228 3.37 10.93 -9.08
C ASN A 228 4.76 11.46 -9.50
N GLY A 229 5.83 10.88 -8.96
CA GLY A 229 7.17 11.32 -9.28
C GLY A 229 7.58 11.03 -10.73
N GLN A 230 7.11 9.92 -11.32
CA GLN A 230 7.34 9.59 -12.72
C GLN A 230 6.59 10.54 -13.64
N MET A 231 5.34 10.90 -13.32
CA MET A 231 4.57 11.88 -14.07
C MET A 231 5.28 13.24 -14.08
N ASN A 232 5.73 13.72 -12.93
CA ASN A 232 6.43 15.01 -12.83
C ASN A 232 7.83 14.98 -13.46
N GLN A 233 8.47 13.80 -13.52
CA GLN A 233 9.79 13.63 -14.13
C GLN A 233 9.73 13.49 -15.65
N LEU A 234 8.77 12.73 -16.17
CA LEU A 234 8.62 12.44 -17.61
C LEU A 234 7.80 13.50 -18.34
N PHE A 235 6.90 14.19 -17.62
CA PHE A 235 6.04 15.24 -18.13
C PHE A 235 6.12 16.49 -17.24
N PRO A 236 7.22 17.27 -17.28
CA PRO A 236 7.41 18.41 -16.38
C PRO A 236 6.36 19.52 -16.55
N GLU A 237 5.80 19.66 -17.75
CA GLU A 237 4.79 20.68 -18.08
C GLU A 237 3.35 20.23 -17.80
N ASN A 238 3.16 19.12 -17.07
CA ASN A 238 1.82 18.59 -16.82
C ASN A 238 0.96 19.54 -15.95
N GLY A 239 1.57 20.43 -15.17
CA GLY A 239 0.83 21.38 -14.32
C GLY A 239 0.26 20.74 -13.05
N ASP A 240 0.98 19.78 -12.46
CA ASP A 240 0.63 19.07 -11.23
C ASP A 240 -0.75 18.38 -11.29
N VAL A 241 -1.08 17.77 -12.44
CA VAL A 241 -2.39 17.12 -12.69
C VAL A 241 -2.69 16.07 -11.62
N ILE A 242 -1.67 15.34 -11.16
CA ILE A 242 -1.77 14.36 -10.07
C ILE A 242 -1.24 14.98 -8.77
N ASN A 243 -2.04 15.84 -8.17
CA ASN A 243 -1.84 16.29 -6.80
C ASN A 243 -2.58 15.40 -5.79
N PHE A 244 -2.39 15.66 -4.49
CA PHE A 244 -3.05 14.90 -3.43
C PHE A 244 -4.58 14.90 -3.56
N ALA A 245 -5.18 16.05 -3.88
CA ALA A 245 -6.63 16.21 -3.96
C ALA A 245 -7.22 15.48 -5.18
N SER A 246 -6.62 15.65 -6.37
CA SER A 246 -7.05 14.98 -7.60
C SER A 246 -6.86 13.47 -7.49
N TRP A 247 -5.73 12.99 -6.96
CA TRP A 247 -5.51 11.57 -6.71
C TRP A 247 -6.57 11.00 -5.78
N PHE A 248 -6.85 11.67 -4.65
CA PHE A 248 -7.87 11.24 -3.72
C PHE A 248 -9.26 11.22 -4.37
N GLY A 249 -9.60 12.25 -5.14
CA GLY A 249 -10.85 12.34 -5.91
C GLY A 249 -11.06 11.16 -6.86
N PHE A 250 -9.99 10.65 -7.48
CA PHE A 250 -10.05 9.47 -8.33
C PHE A 250 -10.06 8.15 -7.53
N ALA A 251 -9.10 7.99 -6.63
CA ALA A 251 -8.76 6.70 -6.04
C ALA A 251 -9.64 6.34 -4.83
N PHE A 252 -10.10 7.31 -4.03
CA PHE A 252 -10.93 7.04 -2.86
C PHE A 252 -12.31 6.45 -3.23
N PRO A 253 -13.06 6.97 -4.22
CA PRO A 253 -14.29 6.33 -4.68
C PRO A 253 -14.06 4.91 -5.20
N ASN A 254 -12.98 4.71 -5.99
CA ASN A 254 -12.60 3.39 -6.47
C ASN A 254 -12.30 2.41 -5.31
N MET A 255 -11.59 2.88 -4.28
CA MET A 255 -11.31 2.10 -3.08
C MET A 255 -12.60 1.68 -2.36
N ILE A 256 -13.60 2.56 -2.22
CA ILE A 256 -14.89 2.21 -1.58
C ILE A 256 -15.60 1.11 -2.38
N ILE A 257 -15.68 1.26 -3.71
CA ILE A 257 -16.31 0.27 -4.59
C ILE A 257 -15.60 -1.07 -4.46
N MET A 258 -14.27 -1.06 -4.55
CA MET A 258 -13.44 -2.25 -4.45
C MET A 258 -13.57 -2.93 -3.08
N LEU A 259 -13.57 -2.17 -1.99
CA LEU A 259 -13.74 -2.69 -0.63
C LEU A 259 -15.11 -3.32 -0.43
N THR A 260 -16.16 -2.71 -1.00
CA THR A 260 -17.53 -3.22 -0.93
C THR A 260 -17.66 -4.52 -1.71
N LEU A 261 -17.11 -4.59 -2.93
CA LEU A 261 -17.11 -5.81 -3.74
C LEU A 261 -16.24 -6.91 -3.11
N ALA A 262 -15.10 -6.55 -2.51
CA ALA A 262 -14.26 -7.47 -1.75
C ALA A 262 -15.02 -8.06 -0.55
N TRP A 263 -15.76 -7.22 0.18
CA TRP A 263 -16.58 -7.65 1.32
C TRP A 263 -17.67 -8.62 0.87
N LEU A 264 -18.41 -8.30 -0.20
CA LEU A 264 -19.44 -9.17 -0.77
C LEU A 264 -18.86 -10.51 -1.24
N TRP A 265 -17.70 -10.49 -1.91
CA TRP A 265 -17.00 -11.68 -2.38
C TRP A 265 -16.54 -12.57 -1.22
N LEU A 266 -15.82 -12.01 -0.24
CA LEU A 266 -15.35 -12.76 0.92
C LEU A 266 -16.52 -13.29 1.76
N GLN A 267 -17.59 -12.52 1.89
CA GLN A 267 -18.79 -12.97 2.59
C GLN A 267 -19.43 -14.15 1.87
N PHE A 268 -19.58 -14.07 0.54
CA PHE A 268 -20.11 -15.17 -0.27
C PHE A 268 -19.28 -16.44 -0.12
N VAL A 269 -17.95 -16.32 -0.25
CA VAL A 269 -17.03 -17.47 -0.19
C VAL A 269 -17.01 -18.10 1.20
N PHE A 270 -16.88 -17.30 2.27
CA PHE A 270 -16.59 -17.82 3.61
C PHE A 270 -17.81 -17.95 4.51
N MET A 271 -18.81 -17.06 4.41
CA MET A 271 -20.00 -17.03 5.27
C MET A 271 -21.31 -17.42 4.58
N GLY A 272 -21.34 -17.50 3.24
CA GLY A 272 -22.53 -17.86 2.45
C GLY A 272 -23.51 -16.70 2.23
N PHE A 273 -24.50 -16.93 1.35
CA PHE A 273 -25.47 -15.91 0.92
C PHE A 273 -26.72 -15.96 1.80
N ASN A 274 -26.75 -15.20 2.90
CA ASN A 274 -27.94 -15.11 3.74
C ASN A 274 -28.11 -13.72 4.37
N PHE A 275 -28.49 -12.74 3.54
CA PHE A 275 -28.58 -11.31 3.91
C PHE A 275 -29.44 -11.04 5.16
N LYS A 276 -30.53 -11.80 5.40
CA LYS A 276 -31.34 -11.65 6.62
C LYS A 276 -30.56 -11.97 7.90
N LYS A 277 -29.70 -13.00 7.85
CA LYS A 277 -28.82 -13.41 8.95
C LYS A 277 -27.60 -12.46 9.08
N THR A 278 -27.07 -11.98 7.96
CA THR A 278 -25.97 -11.00 7.86
C THR A 278 -26.30 -9.68 8.56
N TRP A 279 -27.46 -9.10 8.27
CA TRP A 279 -27.90 -7.83 8.84
C TRP A 279 -28.64 -8.00 10.18
N GLY A 280 -28.87 -9.26 10.59
CA GLY A 280 -29.48 -9.66 11.85
C GLY A 280 -30.82 -8.97 12.12
N CYS A 281 -31.67 -8.92 11.09
CA CYS A 281 -33.04 -8.47 11.22
C CYS A 281 -33.81 -9.55 12.00
N GLY A 282 -34.02 -9.32 13.30
CA GLY A 282 -34.75 -10.24 14.20
C GLY A 282 -33.92 -11.27 14.99
N SER A 283 -32.58 -11.21 14.98
CA SER A 283 -31.74 -12.12 15.78
C SER A 283 -31.25 -11.51 17.10
N VAL A 284 -31.49 -12.21 18.21
CA VAL A 284 -30.95 -11.87 19.54
C VAL A 284 -29.41 -12.00 19.53
N GLN A 285 -28.71 -11.08 20.19
CA GLN A 285 -27.26 -11.13 20.36
C GLN A 285 -26.86 -12.41 21.11
N THR A 286 -25.91 -13.16 20.58
CA THR A 286 -25.47 -14.42 21.19
C THR A 286 -24.48 -14.13 22.32
N GLU A 287 -24.38 -15.00 23.34
CA GLU A 287 -23.36 -14.85 24.41
C GLU A 287 -21.93 -14.71 23.86
N LYS A 288 -21.64 -15.39 22.74
CA LYS A 288 -20.39 -15.28 21.98
C LYS A 288 -20.13 -13.87 21.44
N ASP A 289 -21.17 -13.18 20.97
CA ASP A 289 -21.06 -11.81 20.47
C ASP A 289 -20.70 -10.88 21.64
N ILE A 290 -21.34 -11.06 22.80
CA ILE A 290 -21.07 -10.26 24.01
C ILE A 290 -19.63 -10.48 24.49
N ALA A 291 -19.15 -11.72 24.51
CA ALA A 291 -17.76 -12.04 24.86
C ALA A 291 -16.75 -11.39 23.91
N ALA A 292 -16.97 -11.50 22.60
CA ALA A 292 -16.15 -10.84 21.58
C ALA A 292 -16.12 -9.31 21.76
N TYR A 293 -17.26 -8.71 22.10
CA TYR A 293 -17.36 -7.26 22.30
C TYR A 293 -16.57 -6.82 23.52
N ASN A 294 -16.67 -7.59 24.61
CA ASN A 294 -15.94 -7.33 25.83
C ASN A 294 -14.42 -7.38 25.63
N VAL A 295 -13.91 -8.22 24.73
CA VAL A 295 -12.47 -8.25 24.41
C VAL A 295 -12.02 -6.99 23.68
N ILE A 296 -12.79 -6.52 22.69
CA ILE A 296 -12.49 -5.25 22.00
C ILE A 296 -12.56 -4.08 23.00
N ARG A 297 -13.57 -4.09 23.87
CA ARG A 297 -13.77 -3.07 24.91
C ARG A 297 -12.63 -3.06 25.92
N GLU A 298 -12.14 -4.23 26.33
CA GLU A 298 -11.02 -4.32 27.26
C GLU A 298 -9.73 -3.82 26.62
N GLN A 299 -9.45 -4.20 25.37
CA GLN A 299 -8.32 -3.66 24.60
C GLN A 299 -8.38 -2.13 24.49
N TYR A 300 -9.58 -1.56 24.32
CA TYR A 300 -9.77 -0.10 24.33
C TYR A 300 -9.55 0.51 25.71
N ARG A 301 -10.04 -0.14 26.76
CA ARG A 301 -9.87 0.31 28.16
C ARG A 301 -8.40 0.33 28.57
N LEU A 302 -7.61 -0.65 28.12
CA LEU A 302 -6.17 -0.73 28.36
C LEU A 302 -5.37 0.46 27.79
N LEU A 303 -5.91 1.20 26.82
CA LEU A 303 -5.28 2.41 26.29
C LEU A 303 -5.41 3.63 27.21
N GLY A 304 -6.28 3.58 28.22
CA GLY A 304 -6.54 4.72 29.11
C GLY A 304 -7.14 5.94 28.41
N PRO A 305 -7.25 7.09 29.12
CA PRO A 305 -7.72 8.35 28.53
C PRO A 305 -6.74 8.88 27.47
N MET A 306 -7.24 9.67 26.52
CA MET A 306 -6.42 10.25 25.46
C MET A 306 -5.36 11.19 26.05
N SER A 307 -4.09 10.92 25.77
CA SER A 307 -2.98 11.75 26.25
C SER A 307 -2.88 13.08 25.50
N PHE A 308 -2.20 14.07 26.09
CA PHE A 308 -1.96 15.36 25.44
C PHE A 308 -1.19 15.20 24.10
N GLY A 309 -0.22 14.28 24.06
CA GLY A 309 0.50 13.97 22.82
C GLY A 309 -0.40 13.38 21.74
N GLU A 310 -1.33 12.48 22.08
CA GLU A 310 -2.32 11.96 21.12
C GLU A 310 -3.21 13.07 20.55
N ILE A 311 -3.65 14.02 21.38
CA ILE A 311 -4.46 15.16 20.93
C ILE A 311 -3.66 16.04 19.97
N ASN A 312 -2.40 16.36 20.29
CA ASN A 312 -1.55 17.17 19.42
C ASN A 312 -1.27 16.46 18.09
N VAL A 313 -0.95 15.16 18.11
CA VAL A 313 -0.74 14.39 16.89
C VAL A 313 -2.01 14.34 16.05
N LEU A 314 -3.19 14.19 16.67
CA LEU A 314 -4.46 14.26 15.96
C LEU A 314 -4.67 15.65 15.32
N GLY A 315 -4.38 16.73 16.04
CA GLY A 315 -4.46 18.10 15.51
C GLY A 315 -3.51 18.34 14.34
N ILE A 316 -2.27 17.86 14.43
CA ILE A 316 -1.26 17.96 13.36
C ILE A 316 -1.66 17.10 12.15
N PHE A 317 -2.23 15.92 12.39
CA PHE A 317 -2.74 15.07 11.33
C PHE A 317 -3.92 15.72 10.59
N ILE A 318 -4.86 16.33 11.31
CA ILE A 318 -5.95 17.10 10.71
C ILE A 318 -5.40 18.29 9.92
N LEU A 319 -4.41 19.01 10.46
CA LEU A 319 -3.75 20.12 9.78
C LEU A 319 -3.11 19.67 8.46
N LEU A 320 -2.44 18.52 8.43
CA LEU A 320 -1.87 17.94 7.21
C LEU A 320 -2.95 17.67 6.16
N VAL A 321 -4.02 16.96 6.55
CA VAL A 321 -5.11 16.61 5.65
C VAL A 321 -5.75 17.87 5.08
N VAL A 322 -6.10 18.84 5.92
CA VAL A 322 -6.65 20.12 5.47
C VAL A 322 -5.68 20.85 4.54
N GLY A 323 -4.39 20.89 4.90
CA GLY A 323 -3.35 21.52 4.09
C GLY A 323 -3.25 20.93 2.68
N TRP A 324 -3.27 19.61 2.54
CA TRP A 324 -3.26 18.93 1.24
C TRP A 324 -4.54 19.20 0.43
N PHE A 325 -5.72 19.02 1.01
CA PHE A 325 -6.99 19.19 0.27
C PHE A 325 -7.29 20.64 -0.12
N THR A 326 -6.74 21.62 0.60
CA THR A 326 -6.96 23.05 0.31
C THR A 326 -5.83 23.68 -0.51
N ARG A 327 -4.72 22.95 -0.75
CA ARG A 327 -3.53 23.45 -1.46
C ARG A 327 -3.90 23.89 -2.88
N ASP A 328 -4.43 22.95 -3.65
CA ASP A 328 -4.90 23.14 -5.01
C ASP A 328 -6.03 22.13 -5.30
N PRO A 329 -7.27 22.41 -4.86
CA PRO A 329 -8.38 21.48 -4.97
C PRO A 329 -8.91 21.31 -6.41
N GLY A 330 -8.45 22.11 -7.38
CA GLY A 330 -8.81 22.02 -8.80
C GLY A 330 -10.17 22.61 -9.18
N PHE A 331 -11.13 22.73 -8.26
CA PHE A 331 -12.44 23.37 -8.52
C PHE A 331 -12.52 24.83 -8.06
N ILE A 332 -11.62 25.26 -7.19
CA ILE A 332 -11.39 26.65 -6.77
C ILE A 332 -9.89 26.85 -6.65
N ASP A 333 -9.44 28.10 -6.79
CA ASP A 333 -8.04 28.44 -6.54
C ASP A 333 -7.71 28.15 -5.06
N GLY A 334 -6.76 27.25 -4.85
CA GLY A 334 -6.30 26.90 -3.50
C GLY A 334 -5.38 27.95 -2.91
N TRP A 335 -5.08 27.82 -1.61
CA TRP A 335 -4.24 28.80 -0.92
C TRP A 335 -2.82 28.87 -1.49
N ALA A 336 -2.30 27.76 -2.06
CA ALA A 336 -0.98 27.76 -2.67
C ALA A 336 -0.99 28.53 -3.99
N THR A 337 -2.00 28.32 -4.84
CA THR A 337 -2.20 29.04 -6.10
C THR A 337 -2.31 30.54 -5.89
N VAL A 338 -3.12 30.98 -4.91
CA VAL A 338 -3.36 32.41 -4.64
C VAL A 338 -2.16 33.11 -4.00
N LEU A 339 -1.49 32.46 -3.04
CA LEU A 339 -0.47 33.12 -2.22
C LEU A 339 0.95 32.95 -2.75
N PHE A 340 1.26 31.83 -3.41
CA PHE A 340 2.64 31.42 -3.67
C PHE A 340 2.90 30.96 -5.10
N ASN A 341 1.92 30.39 -5.81
CA ASN A 341 2.14 29.75 -7.12
C ASN A 341 1.58 30.55 -8.31
N SER A 342 1.47 31.88 -8.20
CA SER A 342 0.91 32.71 -9.27
C SER A 342 1.82 32.86 -10.49
N GLU A 343 3.15 32.80 -10.31
CA GLU A 343 4.13 32.95 -11.41
C GLU A 343 4.94 31.67 -11.66
N ALA A 344 5.19 30.86 -10.63
CA ALA A 344 5.89 29.59 -10.73
C ALA A 344 5.45 28.64 -9.60
N GLU A 345 5.66 27.33 -9.77
CA GLU A 345 5.30 26.34 -8.77
C GLU A 345 6.33 26.32 -7.62
N TYR A 346 6.05 27.09 -6.56
CA TYR A 346 6.91 27.17 -5.37
C TYR A 346 6.45 26.24 -4.24
N VAL A 347 5.14 26.07 -4.06
CA VAL A 347 4.53 25.30 -2.98
C VAL A 347 3.83 24.07 -3.52
N THR A 348 4.34 22.91 -3.11
CA THR A 348 3.88 21.58 -3.51
C THR A 348 3.28 20.82 -2.33
N ASP A 349 2.72 19.62 -2.58
CA ASP A 349 2.29 18.72 -1.52
C ASP A 349 3.44 18.33 -0.56
N ALA A 350 4.68 18.27 -1.06
CA ALA A 350 5.85 17.98 -0.24
C ALA A 350 6.14 19.09 0.77
N THR A 351 5.91 20.35 0.39
CA THR A 351 6.13 21.50 1.27
C THR A 351 5.22 21.43 2.49
N VAL A 352 3.94 21.09 2.28
CA VAL A 352 2.96 20.86 3.35
C VAL A 352 3.40 19.71 4.26
N ALA A 353 3.81 18.58 3.67
CA ALA A 353 4.23 17.40 4.42
C ALA A 353 5.47 17.65 5.29
N ILE A 354 6.48 18.35 4.76
CA ILE A 354 7.70 18.68 5.48
C ILE A 354 7.43 19.72 6.58
N PHE A 355 6.59 20.72 6.34
CA PHE A 355 6.19 21.69 7.36
C PHE A 355 5.55 20.99 8.57
N VAL A 356 4.57 20.12 8.32
CA VAL A 356 3.92 19.32 9.36
C VAL A 356 4.91 18.38 10.05
N ALA A 357 5.80 17.75 9.30
CA ALA A 357 6.84 16.90 9.87
C ALA A 357 7.76 17.66 10.83
N ILE A 358 8.18 18.89 10.48
CA ILE A 358 8.97 19.75 11.36
C ILE A 358 8.19 20.10 12.63
N LEU A 359 6.89 20.41 12.52
CA LEU A 359 6.05 20.69 13.69
C LEU A 359 6.03 19.54 14.71
N LEU A 360 6.12 18.28 14.27
CA LEU A 360 6.22 17.12 15.17
C LEU A 360 7.49 17.10 16.03
N PHE A 361 8.58 17.70 15.55
CA PHE A 361 9.83 17.85 16.30
C PHE A 361 9.85 19.09 17.21
N VAL A 362 8.94 20.04 16.98
CA VAL A 362 8.85 21.29 17.75
C VAL A 362 7.83 21.17 18.89
N LEU A 363 6.67 20.57 18.63
CA LEU A 363 5.55 20.56 19.58
C LEU A 363 5.79 19.60 20.76
N PRO A 364 5.43 19.99 21.99
CA PRO A 364 5.70 19.20 23.18
C PRO A 364 4.71 18.04 23.35
N SER A 365 5.22 16.93 23.89
CA SER A 365 4.45 15.73 24.23
C SER A 365 3.59 15.85 25.50
N LYS A 366 3.91 16.81 26.37
CA LYS A 366 3.23 17.07 27.63
C LYS A 366 2.76 18.52 27.68
N PRO A 367 1.65 18.82 28.39
CA PRO A 367 1.16 20.19 28.47
C PRO A 367 2.23 21.11 29.10
N PRO A 368 2.42 22.32 28.56
CA PRO A 368 3.32 23.28 29.18
C PRO A 368 2.82 23.61 30.59
N ARG A 369 3.73 23.62 31.57
CA ARG A 369 3.43 23.84 33.00
C ARG A 369 2.70 25.17 33.29
N PHE A 370 2.63 26.09 32.33
CA PHE A 370 1.94 27.37 32.44
C PHE A 370 0.40 27.24 32.47
N CYS A 371 -0.17 26.21 31.82
CA CYS A 371 -1.62 26.02 31.69
C CYS A 371 -2.22 24.98 32.65
N SER A 372 -1.39 24.30 33.46
CA SER A 372 -1.90 23.38 34.48
C SER A 372 -2.27 24.16 35.74
N ARG A 373 -3.58 24.37 35.93
CA ARG A 373 -4.17 24.73 37.23
C ARG A 373 -3.64 23.70 38.24
N ARG A 374 -2.88 24.15 39.25
CA ARG A 374 -2.28 23.31 40.31
C ARG A 374 -3.30 22.26 40.79
N THR A 375 -3.19 21.03 40.31
CA THR A 375 -3.96 19.92 40.88
C THR A 375 -3.16 19.41 42.07
N ARG A 376 -3.83 19.21 43.21
CA ARG A 376 -3.26 18.86 44.53
C ARG A 376 -2.41 17.57 44.60
N ALA A 377 -2.14 16.92 43.47
CA ALA A 377 -1.38 15.67 43.36
C ALA A 377 0.13 15.87 43.13
N ASP A 378 0.63 17.12 43.03
CA ASP A 378 2.05 17.44 42.81
C ASP A 378 2.93 17.35 44.09
N ILE A 379 2.58 16.48 45.04
CA ILE A 379 3.45 16.14 46.19
C ILE A 379 4.06 14.77 45.92
N ALA A 380 4.86 14.67 44.86
CA ALA A 380 5.82 13.60 44.68
C ALA A 380 7.17 14.25 44.36
N PRO A 381 8.16 14.17 45.28
CA PRO A 381 9.46 14.77 45.06
C PRO A 381 10.23 13.93 44.04
N HIS A 382 10.85 14.61 43.08
CA HIS A 382 11.84 14.07 42.14
C HIS A 382 11.37 13.05 41.10
N GLN A 383 10.85 13.55 39.96
CA GLN A 383 11.17 12.96 38.65
C GLN A 383 11.20 14.04 37.55
N SER A 384 12.44 14.44 37.22
CA SER A 384 12.91 15.05 35.96
C SER A 384 12.41 16.45 35.59
N ALA A 385 13.12 17.47 36.07
CA ALA A 385 13.15 18.83 35.52
C ALA A 385 13.96 18.90 34.21
N GLY A 386 13.64 18.05 33.24
CA GLY A 386 14.22 18.09 31.89
C GLY A 386 13.27 18.75 30.89
N PRO A 387 13.75 19.21 29.72
CA PRO A 387 12.89 19.68 28.65
C PRO A 387 11.89 18.59 28.25
N THR A 388 10.61 18.97 28.07
CA THR A 388 9.58 18.03 27.62
C THR A 388 9.96 17.49 26.25
N PRO A 389 9.98 16.16 26.04
CA PRO A 389 10.35 15.62 24.74
C PRO A 389 9.32 16.06 23.68
N PRO A 390 9.75 16.27 22.44
CA PRO A 390 8.84 16.56 21.33
C PRO A 390 7.95 15.36 20.99
N LEU A 391 6.93 15.56 20.16
CA LEU A 391 6.04 14.48 19.72
C LEU A 391 6.77 13.39 18.94
N LEU A 392 7.80 13.78 18.16
CA LEU A 392 8.67 12.87 17.45
C LEU A 392 10.14 13.21 17.73
N THR A 393 10.95 12.18 17.98
CA THR A 393 12.41 12.33 18.13
C THR A 393 13.13 11.73 16.92
N TRP A 394 14.31 12.26 16.58
CA TRP A 394 15.06 11.77 15.43
C TRP A 394 15.39 10.28 15.53
N LYS A 395 15.68 9.79 16.75
CA LYS A 395 15.91 8.36 17.00
C LYS A 395 14.70 7.49 16.62
N VAL A 396 13.48 7.95 16.91
CA VAL A 396 12.26 7.23 16.54
C VAL A 396 12.05 7.28 15.03
N ALA A 397 12.21 8.46 14.42
CA ALA A 397 12.11 8.62 12.97
C ALA A 397 13.12 7.73 12.23
N GLN A 398 14.41 7.81 12.58
CA GLN A 398 15.48 7.01 11.98
C GLN A 398 15.20 5.50 12.07
N LYS A 399 14.67 5.02 13.19
CA LYS A 399 14.40 3.59 13.42
C LYS A 399 13.17 3.09 12.66
N LYS A 400 12.11 3.91 12.56
CA LYS A 400 10.81 3.47 12.02
C LYS A 400 10.60 3.84 10.55
N LEU A 401 11.30 4.84 10.02
CA LEU A 401 11.18 5.23 8.62
C LEU A 401 11.78 4.17 7.69
N PRO A 402 11.04 3.70 6.66
CA PRO A 402 11.55 2.75 5.67
C PRO A 402 12.43 3.46 4.62
N TRP A 403 13.65 3.85 4.99
CA TRP A 403 14.62 4.53 4.11
C TRP A 403 14.88 3.82 2.79
N GLY A 404 14.77 2.48 2.78
CA GLY A 404 14.95 1.69 1.56
C GLY A 404 13.94 2.03 0.45
N ILE A 405 12.71 2.40 0.80
CA ILE A 405 11.69 2.80 -0.19
C ILE A 405 12.03 4.18 -0.75
N VAL A 406 12.54 5.12 0.08
CA VAL A 406 12.98 6.45 -0.37
C VAL A 406 14.09 6.32 -1.42
N LEU A 407 15.08 5.46 -1.18
CA LEU A 407 16.14 5.18 -2.15
C LEU A 407 15.61 4.50 -3.41
N LEU A 408 14.63 3.60 -3.27
CA LEU A 408 14.02 2.90 -4.39
C LEU A 408 13.29 3.85 -5.34
N LEU A 409 12.50 4.79 -4.81
CA LEU A 409 11.87 5.84 -5.61
C LEU A 409 12.91 6.65 -6.39
N GLY A 410 14.01 7.05 -5.71
CA GLY A 410 15.12 7.77 -6.32
C GLY A 410 15.81 7.03 -7.47
N GLY A 411 16.08 5.73 -7.27
CA GLY A 411 16.62 4.87 -8.31
C GLY A 411 15.67 4.72 -9.50
N GLY A 412 14.36 4.70 -9.24
CA GLY A 412 13.32 4.71 -10.27
C GLY A 412 13.26 5.98 -11.10
N PHE A 413 13.33 7.14 -10.46
CA PHE A 413 13.41 8.43 -11.17
C PHE A 413 14.70 8.56 -11.96
N ALA A 414 15.82 8.04 -11.42
CA ALA A 414 17.06 7.94 -12.16
C ALA A 414 16.88 7.09 -13.43
N LEU A 415 16.32 5.89 -13.32
CA LEU A 415 16.06 5.03 -14.49
C LEU A 415 15.23 5.74 -15.55
N ALA A 416 14.15 6.41 -15.15
CA ALA A 416 13.27 7.13 -16.05
C ALA A 416 14.00 8.25 -16.80
N LYS A 417 14.77 9.08 -16.09
CA LYS A 417 15.56 10.14 -16.71
C LYS A 417 16.68 9.58 -17.58
N GLY A 418 17.30 8.47 -17.17
CA GLY A 418 18.31 7.76 -17.96
C GLY A 418 17.74 7.23 -19.27
N SER A 419 16.53 6.66 -19.26
CA SER A 419 15.84 6.17 -20.46
C SER A 419 15.50 7.30 -21.44
N GLU A 420 15.11 8.45 -20.92
CA GLU A 420 14.83 9.65 -21.72
C GLU A 420 16.10 10.21 -22.36
N VAL A 421 17.14 10.47 -21.56
CA VAL A 421 18.41 11.08 -22.02
C VAL A 421 19.20 10.15 -22.95
N SER A 422 19.09 8.84 -22.77
CA SER A 422 19.74 7.85 -23.64
C SER A 422 19.05 7.65 -24.98
N GLY A 423 17.81 8.13 -25.15
CA GLY A 423 16.98 7.85 -26.33
C GLY A 423 16.28 6.48 -26.30
N LEU A 424 16.49 5.68 -25.24
CA LEU A 424 15.88 4.35 -25.10
C LEU A 424 14.36 4.43 -25.06
N SER A 425 13.79 5.43 -24.37
CA SER A 425 12.35 5.67 -24.34
C SER A 425 11.75 5.85 -25.72
N GLN A 426 12.38 6.67 -26.58
CA GLN A 426 11.94 6.89 -27.95
C GLN A 426 12.06 5.61 -28.79
N TRP A 427 13.17 4.88 -28.65
CA TRP A 427 13.39 3.62 -29.36
C TRP A 427 12.32 2.59 -28.99
N MET A 428 12.03 2.41 -27.69
CA MET A 428 10.99 1.51 -27.21
C MET A 428 9.60 1.93 -27.72
N GLY A 429 9.31 3.23 -27.68
CA GLY A 429 8.06 3.80 -28.17
C GLY A 429 7.82 3.51 -29.66
N ASN A 430 8.85 3.67 -30.50
CA ASN A 430 8.77 3.37 -31.94
C ASN A 430 8.43 1.88 -32.21
N GLN A 431 8.93 0.95 -31.38
CA GLN A 431 8.58 -0.47 -31.49
C GLN A 431 7.11 -0.77 -31.14
N MET A 432 6.45 0.14 -30.40
CA MET A 432 5.06 0.00 -29.97
C MET A 432 4.06 0.60 -30.96
N THR A 433 4.50 1.23 -32.05
CA THR A 433 3.65 1.81 -33.11
C THR A 433 2.55 0.85 -33.63
N PRO A 434 2.80 -0.47 -33.83
CA PRO A 434 1.75 -1.39 -34.28
C PRO A 434 0.54 -1.50 -33.34
N LEU A 435 0.70 -1.16 -32.05
CA LEU A 435 -0.39 -1.16 -31.06
C LEU A 435 -1.42 -0.06 -31.32
N GLN A 436 -1.13 0.95 -32.14
CA GLN A 436 -2.11 1.98 -32.55
C GLN A 436 -3.37 1.38 -33.20
N SER A 437 -3.29 0.16 -33.74
CA SER A 437 -4.44 -0.56 -34.33
C SER A 437 -5.42 -1.13 -33.29
N ILE A 438 -5.02 -1.22 -32.02
CA ILE A 438 -5.81 -1.80 -30.93
C ILE A 438 -6.55 -0.66 -30.20
N PRO A 439 -7.84 -0.83 -29.85
CA PRO A 439 -8.56 0.21 -29.13
C PRO A 439 -7.94 0.47 -27.73
N PRO A 440 -7.86 1.74 -27.29
CA PRO A 440 -7.21 2.13 -26.02
C PRO A 440 -7.67 1.34 -24.79
N TRP A 441 -8.97 1.09 -24.67
CA TRP A 441 -9.53 0.36 -23.52
C TRP A 441 -9.02 -1.10 -23.45
N ALA A 442 -8.78 -1.74 -24.61
CA ALA A 442 -8.28 -3.11 -24.65
C ALA A 442 -6.80 -3.16 -24.27
N ILE A 443 -6.02 -2.17 -24.71
CA ILE A 443 -4.62 -1.99 -24.29
C ILE A 443 -4.56 -1.83 -22.76
N ALA A 444 -5.39 -0.95 -22.19
CA ALA A 444 -5.43 -0.71 -20.76
C ALA A 444 -5.73 -2.00 -19.96
N ILE A 445 -6.74 -2.79 -20.35
CA ILE A 445 -7.09 -4.05 -19.67
C ILE A 445 -5.96 -5.08 -19.77
N LEU A 446 -5.35 -5.24 -20.96
CA LEU A 446 -4.25 -6.18 -21.16
C LEU A 446 -3.04 -5.83 -20.28
N LEU A 447 -2.68 -4.55 -20.20
CA LEU A 447 -1.59 -4.07 -19.36
C LEU A 447 -1.91 -4.20 -17.87
N CYS A 448 -3.15 -3.91 -17.47
CA CYS A 448 -3.61 -4.13 -16.10
C CYS A 448 -3.51 -5.60 -15.68
N LEU A 449 -3.91 -6.53 -16.56
CA LEU A 449 -3.77 -7.98 -16.33
C LEU A 449 -2.30 -8.40 -16.22
N LEU A 450 -1.45 -7.88 -17.11
CA LEU A 450 -0.01 -8.15 -17.09
C LEU A 450 0.62 -7.67 -15.77
N LEU A 451 0.29 -6.47 -15.31
CA LEU A 451 0.87 -5.93 -14.07
C LEU A 451 0.30 -6.60 -12.82
N ALA A 452 -1.01 -6.87 -12.79
CA ALA A 452 -1.64 -7.58 -11.68
C ALA A 452 -1.07 -9.00 -11.52
N THR A 453 -0.70 -9.68 -12.61
CA THR A 453 -0.05 -10.99 -12.53
C THR A 453 1.44 -10.89 -12.21
N PHE A 454 2.14 -9.89 -12.74
CA PHE A 454 3.56 -9.69 -12.50
C PHE A 454 3.85 -9.31 -11.03
N THR A 455 2.98 -8.50 -10.43
CA THR A 455 3.13 -8.06 -9.03
C THR A 455 2.87 -9.18 -8.01
N GLU A 456 2.32 -10.33 -8.40
CA GLU A 456 2.21 -11.49 -7.50
C GLU A 456 3.57 -12.13 -7.19
N CYS A 457 4.55 -11.91 -8.07
CA CYS A 457 5.88 -12.50 -7.99
C CYS A 457 6.97 -11.48 -7.63
N THR A 458 6.64 -10.18 -7.58
CA THR A 458 7.60 -9.08 -7.46
C THR A 458 7.04 -8.00 -6.51
N SER A 459 7.91 -7.22 -5.87
CA SER A 459 7.48 -6.07 -5.05
C SER A 459 6.70 -5.03 -5.85
N ASN A 460 5.53 -4.61 -5.32
CA ASN A 460 4.65 -3.61 -5.94
C ASN A 460 5.39 -2.35 -6.41
N VAL A 461 6.27 -1.79 -5.56
CA VAL A 461 6.99 -0.54 -5.89
C VAL A 461 8.02 -0.78 -7.00
N ALA A 462 8.69 -1.93 -7.00
CA ALA A 462 9.64 -2.29 -8.03
C ALA A 462 8.93 -2.52 -9.38
N THR A 463 7.77 -3.17 -9.38
CA THR A 463 6.92 -3.34 -10.57
C THR A 463 6.49 -1.99 -11.14
N ALA A 464 5.95 -1.08 -10.32
CA ALA A 464 5.57 0.26 -10.78
C ALA A 464 6.78 1.02 -11.37
N THR A 465 7.93 0.95 -10.69
CA THR A 465 9.16 1.64 -11.13
C THR A 465 9.68 1.13 -12.46
N LEU A 466 9.58 -0.18 -12.71
CA LEU A 466 10.04 -0.80 -13.94
C LEU A 466 9.15 -0.46 -15.14
N PHE A 467 7.83 -0.55 -14.96
CA PHE A 467 6.89 -0.48 -16.09
C PHE A 467 6.42 0.93 -16.40
N LEU A 468 6.27 1.84 -15.42
CA LEU A 468 5.68 3.16 -15.68
C LEU A 468 6.44 4.01 -16.71
N PRO A 469 7.79 4.06 -16.73
CA PRO A 469 8.52 4.78 -17.79
C PRO A 469 8.26 4.21 -19.19
N VAL A 470 8.11 2.90 -19.29
CA VAL A 470 7.80 2.21 -20.55
C VAL A 470 6.38 2.54 -21.01
N LEU A 471 5.42 2.53 -20.08
CA LEU A 471 4.03 2.89 -20.35
C LEU A 471 3.87 4.35 -20.78
N ALA A 472 4.63 5.26 -20.16
CA ALA A 472 4.68 6.66 -20.54
C ALA A 472 5.18 6.82 -21.99
N SER A 473 6.34 6.22 -22.29
CA SER A 473 6.94 6.28 -23.64
C SER A 473 6.00 5.69 -24.70
N MET A 474 5.36 4.56 -24.37
CA MET A 474 4.36 3.92 -25.23
C MET A 474 3.16 4.84 -25.47
N SER A 475 2.61 5.46 -24.43
CA SER A 475 1.45 6.36 -24.53
C SER A 475 1.72 7.56 -25.43
N GLN A 476 2.94 8.12 -25.38
CA GLN A 476 3.37 9.20 -26.28
C GLN A 476 3.45 8.73 -27.73
N SER A 477 4.06 7.57 -28.00
CA SER A 477 4.21 7.06 -29.37
C SER A 477 2.90 6.63 -30.03
N ILE A 478 1.92 6.19 -29.25
CA ILE A 478 0.59 5.81 -29.78
C ILE A 478 -0.41 6.97 -29.76
N GLY A 479 -0.03 8.14 -29.19
CA GLY A 479 -0.90 9.32 -29.10
C GLY A 479 -2.10 9.16 -28.16
N ILE A 480 -1.96 8.40 -27.07
CA ILE A 480 -3.00 8.22 -26.06
C ILE A 480 -2.62 8.98 -24.79
N ASN A 481 -3.59 9.58 -24.13
CA ASN A 481 -3.37 10.28 -22.85
C ASN A 481 -2.62 9.36 -21.86
N PRO A 482 -1.42 9.75 -21.36
CA PRO A 482 -0.61 8.91 -20.48
C PRO A 482 -1.37 8.46 -19.22
N LEU A 483 -2.23 9.31 -18.67
CA LEU A 483 -3.02 9.01 -17.48
C LEU A 483 -3.99 7.85 -17.69
N TYR A 484 -4.51 7.68 -18.91
CA TYR A 484 -5.45 6.60 -19.26
C TYR A 484 -4.84 5.21 -19.07
N ILE A 485 -3.51 5.10 -19.14
CA ILE A 485 -2.78 3.84 -18.99
C ILE A 485 -2.03 3.79 -17.66
N MET A 486 -1.29 4.84 -17.33
CA MET A 486 -0.40 4.86 -16.16
C MET A 486 -1.16 4.78 -14.83
N VAL A 487 -2.30 5.47 -14.70
CA VAL A 487 -3.09 5.46 -13.45
C VAL A 487 -3.67 4.06 -13.17
N PRO A 488 -4.42 3.42 -14.10
CA PRO A 488 -4.88 2.03 -13.94
C PRO A 488 -3.76 1.04 -13.63
N CYS A 489 -2.67 1.11 -14.40
CA CYS A 489 -1.54 0.21 -14.27
C CYS A 489 -0.88 0.33 -12.88
N THR A 490 -0.73 1.55 -12.37
CA THR A 490 -0.18 1.81 -11.03
C THR A 490 -1.02 1.16 -9.95
N LEU A 491 -2.34 1.35 -9.99
CA LEU A 491 -3.25 0.74 -9.02
C LEU A 491 -3.21 -0.79 -9.09
N CYS A 492 -3.13 -1.37 -10.30
CA CYS A 492 -2.97 -2.81 -10.49
C CYS A 492 -1.69 -3.39 -9.87
N THR A 493 -0.59 -2.63 -9.79
CA THR A 493 0.61 -3.08 -9.06
C THR A 493 0.38 -3.24 -7.56
N SER A 494 -0.72 -2.70 -7.02
CA SER A 494 -1.10 -2.93 -5.61
C SER A 494 -2.05 -4.12 -5.42
N PHE A 495 -2.51 -4.76 -6.51
CA PHE A 495 -3.46 -5.88 -6.50
C PHE A 495 -2.74 -7.23 -6.48
N ALA A 496 -1.91 -7.40 -5.47
CA ALA A 496 -1.21 -8.63 -5.18
C ALA A 496 -1.98 -9.45 -4.13
N PHE A 497 -2.99 -10.19 -4.56
CA PHE A 497 -3.93 -10.90 -3.68
C PHE A 497 -3.74 -12.43 -3.65
N MET A 498 -3.03 -13.02 -4.63
CA MET A 498 -3.00 -14.48 -4.80
C MET A 498 -1.96 -15.17 -3.93
N LEU A 499 -0.74 -14.62 -3.82
CA LEU A 499 0.38 -15.31 -3.19
C LEU A 499 0.77 -14.72 -1.82
N PRO A 500 1.17 -15.56 -0.84
CA PRO A 500 1.64 -15.07 0.47
C PRO A 500 2.88 -14.18 0.38
N VAL A 501 3.77 -14.48 -0.56
CA VAL A 501 5.07 -13.78 -0.71
C VAL A 501 4.92 -12.44 -1.43
N ALA A 502 3.79 -12.23 -2.14
CA ALA A 502 3.61 -11.06 -2.99
C ALA A 502 3.64 -9.73 -2.21
N THR A 503 3.06 -9.71 -1.00
CA THR A 503 3.08 -8.53 -0.14
C THR A 503 3.29 -8.88 1.33
N PRO A 504 3.91 -8.00 2.12
CA PRO A 504 4.06 -8.24 3.57
C PRO A 504 2.73 -8.44 4.32
N PRO A 505 1.63 -7.71 4.02
CA PRO A 505 0.29 -8.04 4.53
C PRO A 505 -0.10 -9.51 4.35
N ASN A 506 0.07 -10.05 3.14
CA ASN A 506 -0.25 -11.44 2.82
C ASN A 506 0.63 -12.42 3.61
N ALA A 507 1.93 -12.11 3.75
CA ALA A 507 2.87 -12.95 4.50
C ALA A 507 2.54 -12.96 6.01
N ILE A 508 2.18 -11.81 6.58
CA ILE A 508 1.80 -11.68 7.99
C ILE A 508 0.59 -12.59 8.27
N VAL A 509 -0.49 -12.46 7.50
CA VAL A 509 -1.69 -13.28 7.71
C VAL A 509 -1.45 -14.77 7.50
N PHE A 510 -0.60 -15.13 6.55
CA PHE A 510 -0.24 -16.52 6.26
C PHE A 510 0.56 -17.16 7.41
N SER A 511 1.40 -16.38 8.10
CA SER A 511 2.23 -16.86 9.22
C SER A 511 1.43 -17.39 10.42
N TYR A 512 0.17 -16.98 10.57
CA TYR A 512 -0.72 -17.46 11.64
C TYR A 512 -1.29 -18.88 11.40
N GLY A 513 -1.02 -19.49 10.24
CA GLY A 513 -1.24 -20.93 10.03
C GLY A 513 -2.67 -21.37 9.69
N TYR A 514 -3.65 -20.46 9.65
CA TYR A 514 -5.03 -20.79 9.26
C TYR A 514 -5.22 -20.97 7.74
N LEU A 515 -4.35 -20.36 6.93
CA LEU A 515 -4.50 -20.26 5.47
C LEU A 515 -3.62 -21.26 4.73
N LYS A 516 -4.15 -21.86 3.66
CA LYS A 516 -3.36 -22.58 2.66
C LYS A 516 -3.11 -21.68 1.45
N VAL A 517 -2.02 -21.90 0.73
CA VAL A 517 -1.70 -21.17 -0.51
C VAL A 517 -2.85 -21.25 -1.52
N ALA A 518 -3.51 -22.41 -1.62
CA ALA A 518 -4.66 -22.59 -2.51
C ALA A 518 -5.89 -21.75 -2.11
N ASP A 519 -6.08 -21.45 -0.82
CA ASP A 519 -7.19 -20.61 -0.35
C ASP A 519 -6.96 -19.15 -0.79
N MET A 520 -5.72 -18.66 -0.66
CA MET A 520 -5.31 -17.33 -1.11
C MET A 520 -5.34 -17.22 -2.63
N ALA A 521 -4.76 -18.17 -3.36
CA ALA A 521 -4.72 -18.12 -4.82
C ALA A 521 -6.12 -18.08 -5.46
N LYS A 522 -7.06 -18.91 -4.97
CA LYS A 522 -8.44 -18.95 -5.50
C LYS A 522 -9.20 -17.66 -5.20
N THR A 523 -9.11 -17.16 -3.97
CA THR A 523 -9.83 -15.94 -3.58
C THR A 523 -9.21 -14.70 -4.19
N GLY A 524 -7.88 -14.65 -4.25
CA GLY A 524 -7.07 -13.58 -4.81
C GLY A 524 -7.23 -13.44 -6.32
N PHE A 525 -7.34 -14.55 -7.07
CA PHE A 525 -7.57 -14.49 -8.52
C PHE A 525 -8.86 -13.73 -8.86
N VAL A 526 -9.94 -14.02 -8.13
CA VAL A 526 -11.21 -13.31 -8.29
C VAL A 526 -11.08 -11.86 -7.83
N MET A 527 -10.32 -11.59 -6.77
CA MET A 527 -10.05 -10.22 -6.33
C MET A 527 -9.27 -9.40 -7.37
N ASN A 528 -8.31 -9.99 -8.08
CA ASN A 528 -7.58 -9.32 -9.16
C ASN A 528 -8.56 -8.92 -10.29
N ILE A 529 -9.47 -9.82 -10.67
CA ILE A 529 -10.51 -9.53 -11.67
C ILE A 529 -11.43 -8.40 -11.18
N ILE A 530 -11.92 -8.47 -9.94
CA ILE A 530 -12.76 -7.41 -9.35
C ILE A 530 -12.00 -6.07 -9.38
N GLY A 531 -10.74 -6.05 -8.97
CA GLY A 531 -9.91 -4.84 -8.99
C GLY A 531 -9.78 -4.24 -10.38
N ILE A 532 -9.45 -5.05 -11.38
CA ILE A 532 -9.29 -4.60 -12.77
C ILE A 532 -10.62 -4.04 -13.30
N LEU A 533 -11.75 -4.70 -13.01
CA LEU A 533 -13.07 -4.20 -13.41
C LEU A 533 -13.41 -2.87 -12.72
N CYS A 534 -13.10 -2.71 -11.44
CA CYS A 534 -13.32 -1.46 -10.70
C CYS A 534 -12.52 -0.31 -11.29
N ILE A 535 -11.24 -0.52 -11.55
CA ILE A 535 -10.37 0.48 -12.17
C ILE A 535 -10.86 0.81 -13.58
N THR A 536 -11.23 -0.21 -14.36
CA THR A 536 -11.73 0.00 -15.73
C THR A 536 -12.99 0.84 -15.71
N LEU A 537 -13.90 0.59 -14.76
CA LEU A 537 -15.06 1.43 -14.52
C LEU A 537 -14.65 2.85 -14.12
N ALA A 538 -13.73 3.01 -13.17
CA ALA A 538 -13.27 4.30 -12.66
C ALA A 538 -12.66 5.18 -13.76
N ILE A 539 -11.70 4.63 -14.52
CA ILE A 539 -10.97 5.39 -15.55
C ILE A 539 -11.88 5.76 -16.73
N ASN A 540 -12.84 4.90 -17.10
CA ASN A 540 -13.77 5.17 -18.21
C ASN A 540 -15.02 5.97 -17.81
N SER A 541 -15.21 6.29 -16.52
CA SER A 541 -16.34 7.08 -16.04
C SER A 541 -15.90 8.41 -15.43
N TRP A 542 -15.73 8.51 -14.10
CA TRP A 542 -15.34 9.77 -13.46
C TRP A 542 -13.89 10.15 -13.74
N GLY A 543 -12.98 9.19 -13.94
CA GLY A 543 -11.60 9.48 -14.35
C GLY A 543 -11.53 10.21 -15.70
N ARG A 544 -12.36 9.78 -16.66
CA ARG A 544 -12.49 10.40 -17.97
C ARG A 544 -12.94 11.86 -17.87
N ALA A 545 -13.91 12.14 -16.99
CA ALA A 545 -14.42 13.50 -16.76
C ALA A 545 -13.46 14.39 -15.94
N MET A 546 -12.67 13.79 -15.05
CA MET A 546 -11.79 14.53 -14.15
C MET A 546 -10.44 14.89 -14.77
N PHE A 547 -9.96 14.09 -15.74
CA PHE A 547 -8.64 14.24 -16.36
C PHE A 547 -8.69 14.47 -17.88
N ASP A 548 -9.87 14.72 -18.45
CA ASP A 548 -10.09 14.94 -19.90
C ASP A 548 -9.38 13.90 -20.80
N LEU A 549 -9.54 12.62 -20.44
CA LEU A 549 -8.77 11.50 -20.98
C LEU A 549 -8.99 11.21 -22.48
N ASP A 550 -10.00 11.83 -23.10
CA ASP A 550 -10.31 11.68 -24.52
C ASP A 550 -9.38 12.45 -25.44
N THR A 551 -8.70 13.44 -24.90
CA THR A 551 -7.77 14.28 -25.66
C THR A 551 -6.34 13.91 -25.31
N PHE A 552 -5.48 13.94 -26.33
CA PHE A 552 -4.04 13.87 -26.09
C PHE A 552 -3.57 15.24 -25.63
N PRO A 553 -3.09 15.38 -24.38
CA PRO A 553 -2.78 16.69 -23.83
C PRO A 553 -1.50 17.26 -24.43
N ALA A 554 -1.45 18.58 -24.60
CA ALA A 554 -0.30 19.27 -25.19
C ALA A 554 1.01 19.01 -24.43
N TRP A 555 0.94 18.93 -23.09
CA TRP A 555 2.10 18.64 -22.23
C TRP A 555 2.67 17.22 -22.41
N ALA A 556 1.91 16.29 -23.01
CA ALA A 556 2.40 14.95 -23.32
C ALA A 556 3.10 14.88 -24.70
N ASN A 557 2.95 15.90 -25.54
CA ASN A 557 3.50 15.95 -26.88
C ASN A 557 4.98 16.38 -26.85
N ALA A 558 5.87 15.45 -26.50
CA ALA A 558 7.33 15.69 -26.52
C ALA A 558 7.91 15.72 -27.95
N THR A 559 7.17 15.23 -28.93
CA THR A 559 7.44 15.45 -30.34
C THR A 559 6.81 16.79 -30.71
N GLY A 560 7.59 17.84 -30.98
CA GLY A 560 7.08 19.11 -31.51
C GLY A 560 6.52 19.00 -32.94
N VAL A 561 5.65 18.02 -33.19
CA VAL A 561 4.86 17.80 -34.40
C VAL A 561 3.40 18.03 -34.09
#